data_AF-A0A2V5VDX7-F1
#
_entry.id   AF-A0A2V5VDX7-F1
#
_cell.length_a   1.000
_cell.length_b   1.000
_cell.length_c   1.000
_cell.angle_alpha   90.00
_cell.angle_beta   90.00
_cell.angle_gamma   90.00
#
_symmetry.space_group_name_H-M   'P 1'
#
loop_
_entity.id
_entity.type
_entity.pdbx_description
1 polymer ?
#
loop_
_entity_poly.entity_id
_entity_poly.type
_entity_poly.pdbx_seq_one_letter_code
_entity_poly.pdbx_strand_id
1 'polypeptide(L)'
;MHIHRPPNRIVTGAPIARGIWRAGVLFSFVAIVPISIFGAARNVQPMQLSGYKAVPVHYGPLNKMIMSVNINGQRANLLVDTGANQIILNASAAESFGVRPSQRGLRYIRFTEINGQLLPVGFVARSHSGEHEFWQQSRDPA
;
A
#
# COMPACT_ATOMS: atom_id res chain seq x y z
N MET A 1 -100.40 -16.50 46.20
CA MET A 1 -99.24 -15.59 46.31
C MET A 1 -98.10 -16.24 45.56
N HIS A 2 -97.77 -15.69 44.39
CA HIS A 2 -97.34 -16.45 43.21
C HIS A 2 -95.82 -16.49 43.04
N ILE A 3 -95.35 -17.67 42.62
CA ILE A 3 -93.97 -18.12 42.59
C ILE A 3 -93.24 -17.51 41.39
N HIS A 4 -92.00 -17.05 41.57
CA HIS A 4 -90.95 -17.18 40.56
C HIS A 4 -89.56 -17.20 41.24
N ARG A 5 -88.83 -18.31 41.04
CA ARG A 5 -87.45 -18.57 41.47
C ARG A 5 -86.49 -17.56 40.82
N PRO A 6 -85.40 -17.08 41.46
CA PRO A 6 -84.01 -17.60 41.24
C PRO A 6 -83.06 -17.21 42.43
N PRO A 7 -81.71 -17.04 42.33
CA PRO A 7 -80.64 -17.54 41.45
C PRO A 7 -79.44 -18.19 42.20
N ASN A 8 -78.48 -18.73 41.42
CA ASN A 8 -77.16 -19.22 41.85
C ASN A 8 -76.07 -18.15 41.69
N ARG A 9 -75.08 -18.28 42.57
CA ARG A 9 -73.95 -17.43 42.95
C ARG A 9 -72.69 -17.83 42.17
N ILE A 10 -71.87 -16.87 41.73
CA ILE A 10 -70.41 -17.05 41.65
C ILE A 10 -69.74 -15.69 41.95
N VAL A 11 -69.03 -15.60 43.08
CA VAL A 11 -68.20 -14.45 43.47
C VAL A 11 -66.74 -14.87 43.40
N THR A 12 -65.96 -14.06 42.71
CA THR A 12 -64.55 -14.18 42.36
C THR A 12 -63.62 -14.11 43.57
N GLY A 13 -62.61 -14.99 43.62
CA GLY A 13 -61.48 -14.84 44.53
C GLY A 13 -60.54 -16.04 44.54
N ALA A 14 -59.38 -15.92 43.90
CA ALA A 14 -58.24 -16.81 44.12
C ALA A 14 -56.94 -15.99 44.04
N PRO A 15 -56.12 -15.91 45.10
CA PRO A 15 -54.81 -15.30 45.03
C PRO A 15 -53.77 -16.30 44.50
N ILE A 16 -52.83 -15.73 43.78
CA ILE A 16 -51.70 -16.33 43.07
C ILE A 16 -50.75 -17.00 44.07
N ALA A 17 -50.31 -18.22 43.76
CA ALA A 17 -49.26 -18.90 44.51
C ALA A 17 -48.23 -19.54 43.56
N ARG A 18 -47.00 -19.64 44.10
CA ARG A 18 -45.79 -20.33 43.60
C ARG A 18 -44.94 -19.48 42.66
N GLY A 19 -43.65 -19.27 42.86
CA GLY A 19 -42.69 -19.83 43.81
C GLY A 19 -41.30 -19.47 43.23
N ILE A 20 -40.51 -18.77 44.03
CA ILE A 20 -39.17 -18.28 43.68
C ILE A 20 -38.23 -19.50 43.58
N TRP A 21 -37.37 -19.57 42.55
CA TRP A 21 -35.93 -19.88 42.67
C TRP A 21 -35.22 -19.98 41.30
N ARG A 22 -34.08 -19.27 41.22
CA ARG A 22 -32.89 -19.49 40.36
C ARG A 22 -32.78 -18.77 39.01
N ALA A 23 -32.09 -17.63 39.10
CA ALA A 23 -30.96 -17.19 38.29
C ALA A 23 -30.81 -17.77 36.87
N GLY A 24 -31.02 -16.91 35.87
CA GLY A 24 -30.53 -17.08 34.51
C GLY A 24 -30.23 -15.70 33.94
N VAL A 25 -28.97 -15.29 34.02
CA VAL A 25 -28.45 -14.06 33.43
C VAL A 25 -28.77 -14.08 31.93
N LEU A 26 -29.61 -13.16 31.48
CA LEU A 26 -29.86 -12.92 30.06
C LEU A 26 -28.57 -12.35 29.45
N PHE A 27 -27.68 -13.22 28.98
CA PHE A 27 -26.61 -12.81 28.07
C PHE A 27 -27.24 -12.55 26.71
N SER A 28 -27.54 -11.27 26.43
CA SER A 28 -27.86 -10.81 25.09
C SER A 28 -26.65 -11.06 24.19
N PHE A 29 -26.65 -12.16 23.45
CA PHE A 29 -25.68 -12.44 22.40
C PHE A 29 -25.96 -11.51 21.21
N VAL A 30 -25.49 -10.26 21.28
CA VAL A 30 -25.16 -9.51 20.08
C VAL A 30 -23.90 -10.16 19.52
N ALA A 31 -24.07 -11.12 18.62
CA ALA A 31 -22.98 -11.70 17.86
C ALA A 31 -22.42 -10.59 16.95
N ILE A 32 -21.45 -9.83 17.47
CA ILE A 32 -20.55 -9.03 16.66
C ILE A 32 -19.74 -10.06 15.88
N VAL A 33 -20.15 -10.36 14.64
CA VAL A 33 -19.31 -11.08 13.70
C VAL A 33 -18.17 -10.12 13.36
N PRO A 34 -16.92 -10.39 13.76
CA PRO A 34 -15.81 -9.66 13.16
C PRO A 34 -15.83 -10.01 11.67
N ILE A 35 -16.13 -9.02 10.84
CA ILE A 35 -15.93 -9.10 9.39
C ILE A 35 -14.41 -9.17 9.19
N SER A 36 -13.85 -10.37 9.25
CA SER A 36 -12.46 -10.62 8.87
C SER A 36 -12.36 -10.64 7.35
N ILE A 37 -12.60 -9.50 6.70
CA ILE A 37 -12.11 -9.28 5.32
C ILE A 37 -10.70 -8.71 5.46
N PHE A 38 -9.79 -9.52 6.00
CA PHE A 38 -8.39 -9.36 5.68
C PHE A 38 -8.21 -10.03 4.33
N GLY A 39 -8.25 -9.23 3.27
CA GLY A 39 -7.78 -9.68 1.96
C GLY A 39 -6.37 -10.22 2.17
N ALA A 40 -6.17 -11.51 1.90
CA ALA A 40 -4.84 -12.09 1.86
C ALA A 40 -4.07 -11.39 0.75
N ALA A 41 -3.33 -10.34 1.10
CA ALA A 41 -2.27 -9.83 0.24
C ALA A 41 -1.38 -11.05 -0.02
N ARG A 42 -1.39 -11.53 -1.27
CA ARG A 42 -0.52 -12.64 -1.67
C ARG A 42 0.90 -12.16 -1.41
N ASN A 43 1.53 -12.68 -0.36
CA ASN A 43 2.94 -12.47 -0.07
C ASN A 43 3.71 -13.30 -1.10
N VAL A 44 3.72 -12.82 -2.34
CA VAL A 44 4.58 -13.35 -3.39
C VAL A 44 5.97 -12.88 -3.00
N GLN A 45 6.70 -13.74 -2.28
CA GLN A 45 8.12 -13.49 -2.12
C GLN A 45 8.72 -13.50 -3.52
N PRO A 46 9.36 -12.40 -3.95
CA PRO A 46 9.94 -12.35 -5.27
C PRO A 46 11.04 -13.40 -5.37
N MET A 47 11.08 -14.12 -6.49
CA MET A 47 12.11 -15.13 -6.74
C MET A 47 13.49 -14.45 -6.67
N GLN A 48 14.27 -14.80 -5.65
CA GLN A 48 15.57 -14.20 -5.42
C GLN A 48 16.64 -15.13 -6.00
N LEU A 49 17.17 -14.76 -7.17
CA LEU A 49 18.27 -15.48 -7.82
C LEU A 49 19.58 -15.15 -7.09
N SER A 50 20.46 -16.14 -6.89
CA SER A 50 21.76 -15.92 -6.25
C SER A 50 22.56 -14.84 -6.98
N GLY A 51 23.09 -13.87 -6.24
CA GLY A 51 23.80 -12.71 -6.80
C GLY A 51 22.89 -11.58 -7.34
N TYR A 52 21.57 -11.76 -7.30
CA TYR A 52 20.61 -10.74 -7.73
C TYR A 52 19.63 -10.39 -6.61
N LYS A 53 19.21 -9.12 -6.59
CA LYS A 53 18.22 -8.62 -5.63
C LYS A 53 16.94 -8.28 -6.39
N ALA A 54 15.84 -8.94 -6.07
CA ALA A 54 14.57 -8.64 -6.67
C ALA A 54 14.01 -7.33 -6.10
N VAL A 55 13.55 -6.44 -6.99
CA VAL A 55 12.99 -5.14 -6.66
C VAL A 55 11.61 -5.06 -7.29
N PRO A 56 10.56 -4.68 -6.54
CA PRO A 56 9.20 -4.68 -7.06
C PRO A 56 9.02 -3.62 -8.14
N VAL A 57 8.33 -4.01 -9.21
CA VAL A 57 7.81 -3.12 -10.24
C VAL A 57 6.30 -3.28 -10.32
N HIS A 58 5.60 -2.21 -10.68
CA HIS A 58 4.17 -2.26 -10.95
C HIS A 58 3.91 -1.84 -12.39
N TYR A 59 2.83 -2.36 -12.98
CA TYR A 59 2.40 -1.94 -14.31
C TYR A 59 1.50 -0.71 -14.19
N GLY A 60 1.88 0.37 -14.87
CA GLY A 60 1.08 1.58 -15.04
C GLY A 60 0.26 1.56 -16.34
N PRO A 61 -0.29 2.72 -16.74
CA PRO A 61 -0.99 2.87 -18.01
C PRO A 61 -0.17 2.34 -19.18
N LEU A 62 -0.86 1.78 -20.19
CA LEU A 62 -0.23 1.19 -21.39
C LEU A 62 0.75 0.03 -21.08
N ASN A 63 0.53 -0.69 -19.97
CA ASN A 63 1.35 -1.82 -19.54
C ASN A 63 2.84 -1.45 -19.39
N LYS A 64 3.13 -0.20 -18.99
CA LYS A 64 4.50 0.25 -18.73
C LYS A 64 4.93 -0.22 -17.35
N MET A 65 6.09 -0.85 -17.27
CA MET A 65 6.71 -1.20 -15.99
C MET A 65 7.24 0.06 -15.32
N ILE A 66 6.81 0.30 -14.09
CA ILE A 66 7.18 1.45 -13.27
C ILE A 66 7.85 0.94 -12.00
N MET A 67 9.02 1.49 -11.71
CA MET A 67 9.77 1.26 -10.49
C MET A 67 9.74 2.52 -9.62
N SER A 68 9.24 2.40 -8.40
CA SER A 68 9.30 3.48 -7.42
C SER A 68 10.68 3.53 -6.78
N VAL A 69 11.30 4.70 -6.81
CA VAL A 69 12.62 4.96 -6.25
C VAL A 69 12.62 6.23 -5.42
N ASN A 70 13.69 6.43 -4.67
CA ASN A 70 14.02 7.67 -4.01
C ASN A 70 15.37 8.15 -4.57
N ILE A 71 15.38 9.34 -5.17
CA ILE A 71 16.55 10.00 -5.74
C ILE A 71 16.86 11.19 -4.85
N ASN A 72 18.04 11.19 -4.22
CA ASN A 72 18.50 12.27 -3.32
C ASN A 72 17.46 12.68 -2.24
N GLY A 73 16.68 11.74 -1.71
CA GLY A 73 15.65 12.00 -0.70
C GLY A 73 14.24 12.24 -1.25
N GLN A 74 14.10 12.43 -2.57
CA GLN A 74 12.83 12.70 -3.25
C GLN A 74 12.26 11.43 -3.92
N ARG A 75 10.97 11.17 -3.72
CA ARG A 75 10.30 10.02 -4.39
C ARG A 75 10.14 10.28 -5.88
N ALA A 76 10.45 9.26 -6.68
CA ALA A 76 10.27 9.26 -8.13
C ALA A 76 9.71 7.91 -8.61
N ASN A 77 9.06 7.94 -9.77
CA ASN A 77 8.60 6.75 -10.48
C ASN A 77 9.34 6.69 -11.81
N LEU A 78 10.19 5.70 -11.98
CA LEU A 78 10.98 5.50 -13.20
C LEU A 78 10.30 4.48 -14.09
N LEU A 79 10.27 4.76 -15.39
CA LEU A 79 9.90 3.76 -16.40
C LEU A 79 11.06 2.78 -16.56
N VAL A 80 10.76 1.48 -16.56
CA VAL A 80 11.76 0.44 -16.83
C VAL A 80 11.87 0.26 -18.35
N ASP A 81 13.01 0.65 -18.89
CA ASP A 81 13.37 0.48 -20.29
C ASP A 81 14.57 -0.47 -20.40
N THR A 82 14.33 -1.71 -20.83
CA THR A 82 15.38 -2.73 -20.96
C THR A 82 16.35 -2.44 -22.11
N GLY A 83 16.00 -1.50 -23.01
CA GLY A 83 16.88 -1.02 -24.08
C GLY A 83 17.79 0.13 -23.65
N ALA A 84 17.55 0.75 -22.50
CA ALA A 84 18.34 1.86 -22.00
C ALA A 84 19.56 1.36 -21.19
N ASN A 85 20.74 1.92 -21.49
CA ASN A 85 21.97 1.66 -20.74
C ASN A 85 22.20 2.64 -19.58
N GLN A 86 21.32 3.63 -19.42
CA GLN A 86 21.43 4.70 -18.43
C GLN A 86 20.05 5.18 -18.00
N ILE A 87 19.98 5.78 -16.80
CA ILE A 87 18.77 6.47 -16.35
C ILE A 87 18.75 7.86 -17.00
N ILE A 88 17.65 8.17 -17.67
CA ILE A 88 17.45 9.47 -18.33
C ILE A 88 16.37 10.23 -17.56
N LEU A 89 16.69 11.46 -17.16
CA LEU A 89 15.75 12.41 -16.58
C LEU A 89 15.67 13.61 -17.53
N ASN A 90 14.47 14.16 -17.72
CA ASN A 90 14.37 15.46 -18.34
C ASN A 90 14.94 16.53 -17.39
N ALA A 91 15.27 17.72 -17.93
CA ALA A 91 15.98 18.75 -17.16
C ALA A 91 15.22 19.21 -15.90
N SER A 92 13.90 19.40 -15.98
CA SER A 92 13.09 19.85 -14.83
C SER A 92 12.95 18.76 -13.76
N ALA A 93 12.84 17.48 -14.15
CA ALA A 93 12.85 16.35 -13.23
C ALA A 93 14.23 16.17 -12.58
N ALA A 94 15.32 16.34 -13.34
CA ALA A 94 16.66 16.31 -12.78
C ALA A 94 16.82 17.39 -11.70
N GLU A 95 16.40 18.62 -11.98
CA GLU A 95 16.43 19.73 -11.02
C GLU A 95 15.58 19.46 -9.78
N SER A 96 14.35 18.95 -9.93
CA SER A 96 13.48 18.64 -8.80
C SER A 96 14.01 17.53 -7.89
N PHE A 97 14.84 16.63 -8.43
CA PHE A 97 15.54 15.60 -7.68
C PHE A 97 16.95 16.03 -7.23
N GLY A 98 17.33 17.30 -7.39
CA GLY A 98 18.66 17.81 -7.02
C GLY A 98 19.80 17.17 -7.83
N VAL A 99 19.50 16.58 -8.99
CA VAL A 99 20.48 16.04 -9.92
C VAL A 99 20.97 17.18 -10.78
N ARG A 100 22.25 17.49 -10.64
CA ARG A 100 22.89 18.57 -11.40
C ARG A 100 23.89 17.98 -12.38
N PRO A 101 24.03 18.58 -13.57
CA PRO A 101 25.13 18.27 -14.46
C PRO A 101 26.47 18.31 -13.74
N SER A 102 27.33 17.35 -14.08
CA SER A 102 28.70 17.30 -13.62
C SER A 102 29.48 18.50 -14.15
N GLN A 103 29.97 19.36 -13.25
CA GLN A 103 30.68 20.59 -13.61
C GLN A 103 32.03 20.69 -12.90
N ARG A 104 33.03 21.22 -13.60
CA ARG A 104 34.30 21.68 -13.03
C ARG A 104 34.53 23.12 -13.49
N GLY A 105 34.35 24.07 -12.58
CA GLY A 105 34.25 25.50 -12.95
C GLY A 105 33.00 25.75 -13.80
N LEU A 106 33.17 26.43 -14.94
CA LEU A 106 32.07 26.78 -15.86
C LEU A 106 31.85 25.75 -17.00
N ARG A 107 32.47 24.56 -16.94
CA ARG A 107 32.40 23.54 -17.99
C ARG A 107 31.81 22.23 -17.47
N TYR A 108 30.98 21.58 -18.29
CA TYR A 108 30.54 20.21 -18.03
C TYR A 108 31.69 19.24 -18.28
N ILE A 109 31.83 18.24 -17.41
CA ILE A 109 32.95 17.28 -17.46
C ILE A 109 32.57 15.93 -18.05
N ARG A 110 31.27 15.65 -18.22
CA ARG A 110 30.79 14.41 -18.82
C ARG A 110 29.52 14.66 -19.63
N PHE A 111 29.45 13.99 -20.78
CA PHE A 111 28.31 14.00 -21.68
C PHE A 111 27.95 12.58 -22.11
N THR A 112 26.72 12.39 -22.55
CA THR A 112 26.24 11.18 -23.23
C THR A 112 25.48 11.58 -24.47
N GLU A 113 25.61 10.78 -25.53
CA GLU A 113 24.73 10.91 -26.69
C GLU A 113 23.40 10.22 -26.39
N ILE A 114 22.29 10.93 -26.60
CA ILE A 114 20.93 10.42 -26.49
C ILE A 114 20.21 10.87 -27.76
N ASN A 115 19.72 9.92 -28.55
CA ASN A 115 19.02 10.19 -29.81
C ASN A 115 19.78 11.14 -30.76
N GLY A 116 21.11 11.00 -30.87
CA GLY A 116 21.95 11.86 -31.72
C GLY A 116 22.34 13.20 -31.10
N GLN A 117 21.86 13.51 -29.88
CA GLN A 117 22.17 14.76 -29.18
C GLN A 117 23.12 14.51 -28.00
N LEU A 118 24.20 15.29 -27.94
CA LEU A 118 25.15 15.26 -26.83
C LEU A 118 24.59 16.06 -25.64
N LEU A 119 24.27 15.38 -24.53
CA LEU A 119 23.66 15.95 -23.33
C LEU A 119 24.57 15.79 -22.11
N PRO A 120 24.63 16.78 -21.19
CA PRO A 120 25.49 16.69 -20.03
C PRO A 120 24.98 15.62 -19.05
N VAL A 121 25.91 14.87 -18.45
CA VAL A 121 25.59 13.84 -17.46
C VAL A 121 25.54 14.46 -16.08
N GLY A 122 24.45 14.21 -15.34
CA GLY A 122 24.32 14.57 -13.94
C GLY A 122 24.66 13.43 -12.99
N PHE A 123 24.99 13.76 -11.75
CA PHE A 123 25.31 12.77 -10.71
C PHE A 123 24.18 12.65 -9.68
N VAL A 124 23.87 11.41 -9.32
CA VAL A 124 22.95 11.07 -8.24
C VAL A 124 23.78 10.67 -7.04
N ALA A 125 23.60 11.34 -5.89
CA ALA A 125 24.33 11.02 -4.68
C ALA A 125 23.79 9.76 -4.01
N ARG A 126 22.47 9.53 -4.11
CA ARG A 126 21.81 8.32 -3.60
C ARG A 126 20.57 7.99 -4.43
N SER A 127 20.44 6.73 -4.83
CA SER A 127 19.23 6.18 -5.43
C SER A 127 18.84 4.88 -4.74
N HIS A 128 17.60 4.74 -4.29
CA HIS A 128 17.14 3.47 -3.71
C HIS A 128 15.67 3.14 -4.01
N SER A 129 15.32 1.85 -4.05
CA SER A 129 13.92 1.36 -4.09
C SER A 129 13.67 0.50 -2.86
N GLY A 130 12.72 0.89 -2.01
CA GLY A 130 12.62 0.31 -0.66
C GLY A 130 13.96 0.46 0.09
N GLU A 131 14.45 -0.64 0.65
CA GLU A 131 15.76 -0.75 1.34
C GLU A 131 16.96 -1.01 0.40
N HIS A 132 16.82 -0.81 -0.92
CA HIS A 132 17.78 -1.28 -1.91
C HIS A 132 18.47 -0.10 -2.59
N GLU A 133 19.77 0.10 -2.34
CA GLU A 133 20.57 1.13 -3.00
C GLU A 133 21.04 0.71 -4.40
N PHE A 134 21.02 1.64 -5.34
CA PHE A 134 21.50 1.46 -6.70
C PHE A 134 22.67 2.41 -6.97
N TRP A 135 23.79 1.83 -7.41
CA TRP A 135 24.95 2.59 -7.88
C TRP A 135 25.03 2.49 -9.41
N GLN A 136 25.08 3.63 -10.09
CA GLN A 136 25.56 3.65 -11.47
C GLN A 136 27.09 3.70 -11.43
N GLN A 137 27.72 2.58 -11.76
CA GLN A 137 29.17 2.53 -11.87
C GLN A 137 29.57 3.37 -13.10
N SER A 138 30.12 4.56 -12.83
CA SER A 138 30.94 5.28 -13.79
C SER A 138 32.00 4.32 -14.29
N ARG A 139 31.86 3.80 -15.52
CA ARG A 139 33.03 3.33 -16.23
C ARG A 139 33.89 4.58 -16.45
N ASP A 140 35.00 4.63 -15.74
CA ASP A 140 36.04 5.60 -16.03
C ASP A 140 36.59 5.26 -17.42
N PRO A 141 36.72 6.24 -18.33
CA PRO A 141 37.50 6.02 -19.53
C PRO A 141 38.97 5.84 -19.11
N ALA A 142 39.54 4.70 -19.50
CA ALA A 142 40.98 4.45 -19.44
C ALA A 142 41.75 5.40 -20.37
#